data_AF-A0A9D2GJC3-F1
#
_entry.id   AF-A0A9D2GJC3-F1
#
_cell.length_a   1.000
_cell.length_b   1.000
_cell.length_c   1.000
_cell.angle_alpha   90.00
_cell.angle_beta   90.00
_cell.angle_gamma   90.00
#
_symmetry.space_group_name_H-M   'P 1'
#
loop_
_entity.id
_entity.type
_entity.pdbx_description
1 polymer ?
#
loop_
_entity_poly.entity_id
_entity_poly.type
_entity_poly.pdbx_seq_one_letter_code
_entity_poly.pdbx_strand_id
1 'polypeptide(L)'
;MARKYDHEYKVQAVKLAKEIGGAKAAKELGIPEGTIHTWLKAVRAGKLDIGEGSHTPASAMSLSEEITMLRKRVKEQDKEIRRLKEENEFLEEASAFFAASRRKSAKTRE
;
A
#
# COMPACT_ATOMS: atom_id res chain seq x y z
N MET A 1 -5.40 -34.28 25.80
CA MET A 1 -6.27 -33.16 25.37
C MET A 1 -5.41 -32.05 24.78
N ALA A 2 -5.58 -31.70 23.50
CA ALA A 2 -4.89 -30.55 22.92
C ALA A 2 -5.54 -29.27 23.46
N ARG A 3 -4.77 -28.40 24.14
CA ARG A 3 -5.25 -27.05 24.48
C ARG A 3 -5.56 -26.33 23.16
N LYS A 4 -6.83 -26.03 22.92
CA LYS A 4 -7.25 -25.14 21.83
C LYS A 4 -7.10 -23.70 22.33
N TYR A 5 -6.43 -22.89 21.52
CA TYR A 5 -6.31 -21.46 21.73
C TYR A 5 -7.01 -20.75 20.59
N ASP A 6 -7.76 -19.70 20.91
CA ASP A 6 -8.45 -18.88 19.92
C ASP A 6 -7.48 -18.13 19.03
N HIS A 7 -7.95 -17.72 17.85
CA HIS A 7 -7.13 -17.02 16.87
C HIS A 7 -6.59 -15.70 17.45
N GLU A 8 -7.45 -14.89 18.07
CA GLU A 8 -7.06 -13.61 18.68
C GLU A 8 -5.99 -13.79 19.76
N TYR A 9 -6.12 -14.83 20.58
CA TYR A 9 -5.12 -15.15 21.60
C TYR A 9 -3.77 -15.49 20.98
N LYS A 10 -3.75 -16.28 19.91
CA LYS A 10 -2.50 -16.59 19.18
C LYS A 10 -1.87 -15.33 18.59
N VAL A 11 -2.67 -14.42 18.06
CA VAL A 11 -2.20 -13.16 17.49
C VAL A 11 -1.55 -12.29 18.57
N GLN A 12 -2.23 -12.09 19.70
CA GLN A 12 -1.70 -11.31 20.83
C GLN A 12 -0.44 -11.95 21.42
N ALA A 13 -0.42 -13.26 21.59
CA ALA A 13 0.73 -14.00 22.10
C ALA A 13 1.98 -13.83 21.22
N VAL A 14 1.78 -13.84 19.89
CA VAL A 14 2.88 -13.62 18.95
C VAL A 14 3.32 -12.14 18.92
N LYS A 15 2.40 -11.18 19.06
CA LYS A 15 2.76 -9.75 19.19
C LYS A 15 3.63 -9.52 20.43
N LEU A 16 3.19 -10.03 21.58
CA LEU A 16 3.97 -9.97 22.82
C LEU A 16 5.34 -10.65 22.66
N ALA A 17 5.40 -11.83 22.04
CA ALA A 17 6.65 -12.53 21.78
C ALA A 17 7.62 -11.75 20.88
N LYS A 18 7.14 -10.88 19.99
CA LYS A 18 7.99 -9.98 19.20
C LYS A 18 8.55 -8.81 20.02
N GLU A 19 7.81 -8.33 21.03
CA GLU A 19 8.22 -7.21 21.87
C GLU A 19 9.20 -7.63 22.98
N ILE A 20 8.89 -8.71 23.71
CA ILE A 20 9.66 -9.12 24.89
C ILE A 20 10.48 -10.40 24.68
N GLY A 21 10.33 -11.05 23.53
CA GLY A 21 10.99 -12.31 23.19
C GLY A 21 10.16 -13.54 23.57
N GLY A 22 10.25 -14.60 22.75
CA GLY A 22 9.37 -15.77 22.84
C GLY A 22 9.39 -16.52 24.18
N ALA A 23 10.56 -16.66 24.81
CA ALA A 23 10.70 -17.31 26.11
C ALA A 23 10.02 -16.52 27.24
N LYS A 24 10.14 -15.18 27.24
CA LYS A 24 9.50 -14.32 28.24
C LYS A 24 7.98 -14.28 28.05
N ALA A 25 7.52 -14.13 26.80
CA ALA A 25 6.09 -14.18 26.48
C ALA A 25 5.45 -15.51 26.86
N ALA A 26 6.13 -16.64 26.62
CA ALA A 26 5.64 -17.96 27.03
C ALA A 26 5.44 -18.05 28.55
N LYS A 27 6.40 -17.51 29.32
CA LYS A 27 6.36 -17.50 30.79
C LYS A 27 5.24 -16.59 31.32
N GLU A 28 5.08 -15.39 30.76
CA GLU A 28 4.01 -14.46 31.16
C GLU A 28 2.61 -14.99 30.84
N LEU A 29 2.46 -15.66 29.69
CA LEU A 29 1.18 -16.23 29.25
C LEU A 29 0.88 -17.61 29.85
N GLY A 30 1.81 -18.21 30.58
CA GLY A 30 1.65 -19.54 31.17
C GLY A 30 1.50 -20.67 30.14
N ILE A 31 2.08 -20.49 28.95
CA ILE A 31 2.02 -21.47 27.85
C ILE A 31 3.40 -22.08 27.58
N PRO A 32 3.48 -23.32 27.05
CA PRO A 32 4.76 -23.93 26.72
C PRO A 32 5.49 -23.11 25.65
N GLU A 33 6.79 -22.89 25.82
CA GLU A 33 7.61 -22.10 24.86
C GLU A 33 7.56 -22.66 23.44
N GLY A 34 7.51 -23.99 23.29
CA GLY A 34 7.33 -24.65 21.99
C GLY A 34 6.04 -24.24 21.27
N THR A 35 5.01 -23.83 22.02
CA THR A 35 3.73 -23.34 21.47
C THR A 35 3.91 -21.97 20.82
N ILE A 36 4.55 -21.03 21.55
CA ILE A 36 4.93 -19.71 21.02
C ILE A 36 5.80 -19.86 19.77
N HIS A 37 6.81 -20.74 19.82
CA HIS A 37 7.69 -21.00 18.68
C HIS A 37 6.93 -21.55 17.46
N THR A 38 5.96 -22.43 17.69
CA THR A 38 5.11 -22.98 16.62
C THR A 38 4.28 -21.88 15.96
N TRP A 39 3.71 -20.95 16.75
CA TRP A 39 2.94 -19.82 16.21
C TRP A 39 3.82 -18.81 15.48
N LEU A 40 5.02 -18.51 16.00
CA LEU A 40 6.01 -17.69 15.31
C LEU A 40 6.42 -18.30 13.96
N LYS A 41 6.55 -19.63 13.88
CA LYS A 41 6.81 -20.34 12.62
C LYS A 41 5.61 -20.28 11.68
N ALA A 42 4.38 -20.39 12.19
CA ALA A 42 3.16 -20.25 11.41
C ALA A 42 3.01 -18.83 10.81
N VAL A 43 3.38 -17.80 11.56
CA VAL A 43 3.45 -16.41 11.06
C VAL A 43 4.47 -16.29 9.94
N ARG A 44 5.70 -16.82 10.13
CA ARG A 44 6.73 -16.79 9.07
C ARG A 44 6.34 -17.57 7.81
N ALA A 45 5.43 -18.53 7.94
CA ALA A 45 4.92 -19.31 6.82
C ALA A 45 3.63 -18.71 6.21
N GLY A 46 3.15 -17.56 6.69
CA GLY A 46 1.89 -16.94 6.25
C GLY A 46 0.62 -17.71 6.64
N LYS A 47 0.72 -18.69 7.55
CA LYS A 47 -0.42 -19.51 8.01
C LYS A 47 -1.16 -18.92 9.20
N LEU A 48 -0.54 -17.97 9.89
CA LEU A 48 -1.14 -17.17 10.95
C LEU A 48 -0.96 -15.71 10.58
N ASP A 49 -2.05 -15.03 10.23
CA ASP A 49 -2.02 -13.59 10.01
C ASP A 49 -2.03 -12.86 11.36
N ILE A 50 -1.15 -11.88 11.51
CA ILE A 50 -1.03 -11.03 12.71
C ILE A 50 -1.17 -9.54 12.37
N GLY A 51 -1.56 -9.23 11.11
CA GLY A 51 -1.66 -7.87 10.59
C GLY A 51 -0.33 -7.29 10.10
N GLU A 52 -0.34 -5.98 9.83
CA GLU A 52 0.80 -5.19 9.36
C GLU A 52 2.06 -5.48 10.22
N GLY A 53 3.07 -6.13 9.63
CA GLY A 53 4.29 -6.54 10.32
C GLY A 53 4.59 -8.04 10.29
N SER A 54 3.81 -8.87 9.61
CA SER A 54 4.12 -10.28 9.31
C SER A 54 5.06 -10.49 8.11
N HIS A 55 5.83 -9.47 7.71
CA HIS A 55 6.67 -9.55 6.53
C HIS A 55 7.70 -10.69 6.64
N THR A 56 7.46 -11.71 5.83
CA THR A 56 8.46 -12.73 5.49
C THR A 56 9.44 -12.12 4.48
N PRO A 57 10.70 -12.58 4.40
CA PRO A 57 11.63 -12.11 3.37
C PRO A 57 11.07 -12.24 1.95
N ALA A 58 10.32 -13.31 1.67
CA ALA A 58 9.64 -13.51 0.38
C ALA A 58 8.54 -12.47 0.13
N SER A 59 7.70 -12.18 1.12
CA SER A 59 6.67 -11.12 1.00
C SER A 59 7.26 -9.71 0.92
N ALA A 60 8.41 -9.47 1.55
CA ALA A 60 9.11 -8.19 1.48
C ALA A 60 9.72 -7.96 0.09
N MET A 61 10.28 -9.01 -0.53
CA MET A 61 10.75 -8.95 -1.92
C MET A 61 9.60 -8.69 -2.89
N SER A 62 8.50 -9.44 -2.78
CA SER A 62 7.29 -9.23 -3.59
C SER A 62 6.72 -7.80 -3.43
N LEU A 63 6.73 -7.25 -2.21
CA LEU A 63 6.27 -5.89 -1.95
C LEU A 63 7.21 -4.84 -2.56
N SER A 64 8.52 -5.09 -2.55
CA SER A 64 9.51 -4.20 -3.18
C SER A 64 9.32 -4.12 -4.70
N GLU A 65 9.03 -5.26 -5.34
CA GLU A 65 8.70 -5.33 -6.76
C GLU A 65 7.42 -4.56 -7.08
N GLU A 66 6.38 -4.74 -6.25
CA GLU A 66 5.13 -4.00 -6.37
C GLU A 66 5.31 -2.49 -6.21
N ILE A 67 6.09 -2.05 -5.20
CA ILE A 67 6.44 -0.64 -4.99
C ILE A 67 7.14 -0.05 -6.23
N THR A 68 8.04 -0.82 -6.84
CA THR A 68 8.79 -0.38 -8.02
C THR A 68 7.87 -0.20 -9.22
N MET A 69 6.95 -1.13 -9.45
CA MET A 69 5.95 -1.02 -10.52
C MET A 69 5.00 0.15 -10.29
N LEU A 70 4.52 0.33 -9.05
CA LEU A 70 3.64 1.46 -8.70
C LEU A 70 4.33 2.81 -8.93
N ARG A 71 5.61 2.95 -8.53
CA ARG A 71 6.39 4.18 -8.78
C ARG A 71 6.54 4.47 -10.28
N LYS A 72 6.75 3.43 -11.09
CA LYS A 72 6.81 3.59 -12.55
C LYS A 72 5.48 4.08 -13.11
N ARG A 73 4.37 3.47 -12.69
CA ARG A 73 3.02 3.86 -13.13
C ARG A 73 2.67 5.29 -12.73
N VAL A 74 2.99 5.70 -11.51
CA VAL A 74 2.79 7.09 -11.05
C VAL A 74 3.53 8.08 -11.95
N LYS A 75 4.81 7.80 -12.25
CA LYS A 75 5.61 8.66 -13.13
C LYS A 75 5.06 8.76 -14.55
N GLU A 76 4.51 7.67 -15.09
CA GLU A 76 3.85 7.67 -16.40
C GLU A 76 2.56 8.48 -16.37
N GLN A 77 1.75 8.34 -15.32
CA GLN A 77 0.53 9.12 -15.13
C GLN A 77 0.81 10.62 -14.97
N ASP A 78 1.85 11.00 -14.23
CA ASP A 78 2.23 12.41 -14.06
C ASP A 78 2.61 13.07 -15.39
N LYS A 79 3.29 12.34 -16.28
CA LYS A 79 3.60 12.83 -17.62
C LYS A 79 2.35 13.03 -18.46
N GLU A 80 1.41 12.09 -18.39
CA GLU A 80 0.15 12.20 -19.13
C GLU A 80 -0.70 13.37 -18.62
N ILE A 81 -0.79 13.55 -17.29
CA ILE A 81 -1.46 14.69 -16.68
C ILE A 81 -0.86 16.00 -17.17
N ARG A 82 0.48 16.09 -17.25
CA ARG A 82 1.15 17.28 -17.75
C ARG A 82 0.81 17.56 -19.22
N ARG A 83 0.87 16.54 -20.07
CA ARG A 83 0.53 16.66 -21.50
C ARG A 83 -0.92 17.11 -21.70
N LEU A 84 -1.85 16.51 -20.99
CA LEU A 84 -3.27 16.87 -21.07
C LEU A 84 -3.55 18.29 -20.58
N LYS A 85 -2.79 18.78 -19.59
CA LYS A 85 -2.87 20.18 -19.15
C LYS A 85 -2.37 21.14 -20.23
N GLU A 86 -1.22 20.85 -20.84
CA GLU A 86 -0.66 21.64 -21.93
C GLU A 86 -1.62 21.66 -23.15
N GLU A 87 -2.27 20.52 -23.46
CA GLU A 87 -3.28 20.45 -24.53
C GLU A 87 -4.55 21.25 -24.20
N ASN A 88 -5.05 21.18 -22.98
CA ASN A 88 -6.20 21.99 -22.56
C ASN A 88 -5.90 23.50 -22.62
N GLU A 89 -4.71 23.92 -22.17
CA GLU A 89 -4.29 25.33 -22.23
C GLU A 89 -4.22 25.82 -23.69
N PHE A 90 -3.62 25.03 -24.58
CA PHE A 90 -3.58 25.34 -26.00
C PHE A 90 -4.99 25.46 -26.62
N LEU A 91 -5.89 24.54 -26.28
CA LEU A 91 -7.27 24.57 -26.76
C LEU A 91 -8.04 25.77 -26.22
N GLU A 92 -7.83 26.14 -24.96
CA GLU A 92 -8.42 27.35 -24.36
C GLU A 92 -7.94 28.61 -25.09
N GLU A 93 -6.63 28.76 -25.32
CA GLU A 93 -6.06 29.88 -26.08
C GLU A 93 -6.61 29.96 -27.51
N ALA A 94 -6.66 28.83 -28.21
CA ALA A 94 -7.23 28.76 -29.55
C ALA A 94 -8.71 29.18 -29.54
N SER A 95 -9.49 28.68 -28.58
CA SER A 95 -10.91 29.04 -28.45
C SER A 95 -11.12 30.54 -28.23
N ALA A 96 -10.28 31.16 -27.39
CA ALA A 96 -10.31 32.59 -27.11
C ALA A 96 -9.93 33.41 -28.36
N PHE A 97 -8.89 32.99 -29.08
CA PHE A 97 -8.46 33.62 -30.33
C PHE A 97 -9.57 33.62 -31.39
N PHE A 98 -10.18 32.45 -31.63
CA PHE A 98 -11.28 32.34 -32.60
C PHE A 98 -12.53 33.12 -32.17
N ALA A 99 -12.86 33.14 -30.87
CA ALA A 99 -13.97 33.95 -30.36
C ALA A 99 -13.74 35.46 -30.55
N ALA A 100 -12.52 35.94 -30.31
CA ALA A 100 -12.15 37.34 -30.53
C ALA A 100 -12.16 37.73 -32.02
N SER A 101 -11.69 36.83 -32.90
CA SER A 101 -11.71 37.02 -34.35
C SER A 101 -13.14 37.20 -34.89
N ARG A 102 -14.11 36.39 -34.42
CA ARG A 102 -15.53 36.55 -34.79
C ARG A 102 -16.09 37.92 -34.39
N ARG A 103 -15.73 38.45 -33.22
CA ARG A 103 -16.17 39.78 -32.76
C ARG A 103 -15.58 40.91 -33.60
N LYS A 104 -14.31 40.82 -34.02
CA LYS A 104 -13.69 41.82 -34.92
C LYS A 104 -14.36 41.83 -36.30
N SER A 105 -14.62 40.68 -36.89
CA SER A 105 -15.27 40.58 -38.21
C SER A 105 -16.72 41.10 -38.21
N ALA A 106 -17.45 40.98 -37.10
CA ALA A 106 -18.80 41.53 -36.98
C ALA A 106 -18.78 43.07 -36.92
N LYS A 107 -17.73 43.66 -36.32
CA LYS A 107 -17.60 45.11 -36.11
C LYS A 107 -17.13 45.90 -37.33
N THR A 108 -16.54 45.23 -38.33
CA THR A 108 -16.13 45.84 -39.62
C THR A 108 -17.20 45.70 -40.71
N ARG A 109 -18.35 45.11 -40.39
CA ARG A 109 -19.43 44.82 -41.34
C ARG A 109 -20.71 45.65 -41.07
N GLU A 110 -20.69 46.48 -40.03
CA GLU A 110 -21.57 47.64 -39.82
C GLU A 110 -20.89 48.90 -40.38
#